data_AF-A0A520ASW5-F1
#
_entry.id   AF-A0A520ASW5-F1
#
_cell.length_a   1.000
_cell.length_b   1.000
_cell.length_c   1.000
_cell.angle_alpha   90.00
_cell.angle_beta   90.00
_cell.angle_gamma   90.00
#
_symmetry.space_group_name_H-M   'P 1'
#
loop_
_entity.id
_entity.type
_entity.pdbx_description
1 polymer ?
#
loop_
_entity_poly.entity_id
_entity_poly.type
_entity_poly.pdbx_seq_one_letter_code
_entity_poly.pdbx_strand_id
1 'polypeptide(L)' 'MIDLPVVPAVTEVKRKPDWLRVKLPVGKEYAQVRSLVDTHKLHTICESGNCPN' A
#
# COMPACT_ATOMS: atom_id res chain seq x y z
N MET A 1 -30.00 -7.90 -1.28
CA MET A 1 -28.71 -7.33 -1.72
C MET A 1 -28.81 -5.84 -1.43
N ILE A 2 -27.99 -5.32 -0.52
CA ILE A 2 -28.08 -3.89 -0.15
C ILE A 2 -27.29 -3.14 -1.21
N ASP A 3 -27.97 -2.31 -2.00
CA ASP A 3 -27.33 -1.38 -2.90
C ASP A 3 -26.65 -0.27 -2.09
N LEU A 4 -25.33 -0.16 -2.24
CA LEU A 4 -24.54 0.89 -1.63
C LEU A 4 -24.62 2.16 -2.50
N PRO A 5 -24.81 3.35 -1.90
CA PRO A 5 -24.82 4.60 -2.65
C PRO A 5 -23.45 4.87 -3.27
N VAL A 6 -23.41 5.13 -4.58
CA VAL A 6 -22.19 5.50 -5.30
C VAL A 6 -21.94 7.00 -5.12
N VAL A 7 -20.88 7.35 -4.40
CA VAL A 7 -20.43 8.74 -4.23
C VAL A 7 -19.65 9.16 -5.49
N PRO A 8 -19.94 10.33 -6.09
CA PRO A 8 -19.20 10.80 -7.26
C PRO A 8 -17.72 11.01 -6.93
N ALA A 9 -16.85 10.57 -7.82
CA ALA A 9 -15.41 10.69 -7.65
C ALA A 9 -15.00 12.17 -7.70
N VAL A 10 -14.46 12.67 -6.58
CA VAL A 10 -13.83 14.00 -6.51
C VAL A 10 -12.43 13.88 -7.11
N THR A 11 -12.13 14.68 -8.14
CA THR A 11 -10.91 14.55 -8.97
C THR A 11 -9.68 15.26 -8.41
N GLU A 12 -9.83 16.05 -7.33
CA GLU A 12 -8.70 16.73 -6.70
C GLU A 12 -7.95 15.82 -5.72
N VAL A 13 -6.70 15.49 -6.07
CA VAL A 13 -5.78 14.78 -5.17
C VAL A 13 -5.37 15.70 -4.02
N LYS A 14 -6.07 15.59 -2.89
CA LYS A 14 -5.70 16.30 -1.65
C LYS A 14 -4.40 15.73 -1.08
N ARG A 15 -3.47 16.61 -0.69
CA ARG A 15 -2.25 16.18 0.02
C ARG A 15 -2.60 15.53 1.36
N LYS A 16 -1.93 14.43 1.68
CA LYS A 16 -2.08 13.77 2.98
C LYS A 16 -1.48 14.64 4.10
N PRO A 17 -2.14 14.74 5.27
CA PRO A 17 -1.59 15.42 6.45
C PRO A 17 -0.23 14.86 6.86
N ASP A 18 0.60 15.69 7.48
CA ASP A 18 1.96 15.36 7.89
C ASP A 18 2.03 14.15 8.84
N TRP A 19 1.09 14.07 9.80
CA TRP A 19 1.02 12.97 10.76
C TRP A 19 0.66 11.61 10.15
N LEU A 20 0.08 11.59 8.95
CA LEU A 20 -0.30 10.35 8.24
C LEU A 20 0.81 9.85 7.32
N ARG A 21 1.86 10.65 7.11
CA ARG A 21 2.97 10.32 6.21
C ARG A 21 4.08 9.61 6.97
N VAL A 22 4.56 8.52 6.40
CA VAL A 22 5.72 7.76 6.90
C VAL A 22 6.77 7.64 5.80
N LYS A 23 8.00 7.31 6.20
CA LYS A 23 9.07 6.97 5.24
C LYS A 23 8.88 5.53 4.83
N LEU A 24 8.93 5.26 3.52
CA LEU A 24 8.84 3.90 3.03
C LEU A 24 10.04 3.07 3.52
N PRO A 25 9.83 1.77 3.81
CA PRO A 25 10.89 0.89 4.24
C PRO A 25 11.99 0.83 3.17
N VAL A 26 13.22 1.10 3.59
CA VAL A 26 14.42 1.01 2.76
C VAL A 26 15.48 0.22 3.52
N GLY A 27 16.28 -0.56 2.80
CA GLY A 27 17.41 -1.28 3.38
C GLY A 27 17.49 -2.75 2.98
N LYS A 28 18.55 -3.39 3.45
CA LYS A 28 18.92 -4.75 3.07
C LYS A 28 17.88 -5.78 3.52
N GLU A 29 17.37 -5.66 4.74
CA GLU A 29 16.37 -6.59 5.30
C GLU A 29 15.07 -6.58 4.49
N TYR A 30 14.55 -5.39 4.15
CA TYR A 30 13.37 -5.27 3.30
C TYR A 30 13.60 -5.90 1.91
N ALA A 31 14.76 -5.64 1.30
CA ALA A 31 15.10 -6.21 0.00
C ALA A 31 15.20 -7.75 0.05
N GLN A 32 15.71 -8.31 1.14
CA GLN A 32 15.77 -9.76 1.34
C GLN A 32 14.38 -10.37 1.45
N VAL A 33 13.49 -9.78 2.27
CA VAL A 33 12.11 -10.25 2.41
C VAL A 33 11.38 -10.16 1.07
N ARG A 34 11.53 -9.05 0.34
CA ARG A 34 10.97 -8.87 -1.00
C ARG A 34 11.45 -9.94 -1.97
N SER A 35 12.77 -10.19 -2.00
CA SER A 35 13.36 -11.23 -2.86
C SER A 35 12.83 -12.62 -2.53
N LEU A 36 12.59 -12.92 -1.24
CA LEU A 36 12.03 -14.20 -0.82
C LEU A 36 10.60 -14.38 -1.33
N VAL A 37 9.77 -13.35 -1.16
CA VAL A 37 8.37 -13.33 -1.65
C VAL A 37 8.33 -13.54 -3.15
N ASP A 38 9.13 -12.79 -3.90
CA ASP A 38 9.19 -12.87 -5.37
C ASP A 38 9.71 -14.25 -5.83
N THR A 39 10.76 -14.78 -5.19
CA THR A 39 11.37 -16.09 -5.51
C THR A 39 10.37 -17.22 -5.35
N HIS A 40 9.57 -17.18 -4.28
CA HIS A 40 8.55 -18.20 -4.00
C HIS A 40 7.19 -17.88 -4.63
N LYS A 41 7.08 -16.79 -5.42
CA LYS A 41 5.84 -16.33 -6.04
C LYS A 41 4.69 -16.19 -5.03
N LEU A 42 5.01 -15.69 -3.84
CA LEU A 42 4.04 -15.47 -2.77
C LEU A 42 3.34 -14.13 -2.96
N HIS A 43 2.14 -14.01 -2.39
CA HIS A 43 1.40 -12.76 -2.33
C HIS A 43 1.30 -12.30 -0.89
N THR A 44 1.62 -11.03 -0.65
CA THR A 44 1.51 -10.42 0.67
C THR A 44 0.67 -9.14 0.60
N ILE A 45 -0.07 -8.87 1.68
CA ILE A 45 -0.86 -7.64 1.78
C ILE A 45 0.02 -6.38 1.77
N CYS A 46 1.28 -6.51 2.21
CA CYS A 46 2.25 -5.42 2.18
C CYS A 46 2.46 -4.91 0.75
N GLU A 47 2.58 -5.82 -0.23
CA GLU A 47 2.79 -5.48 -1.63
C GLU A 47 1.49 -5.15 -2.36
N SER A 48 0.49 -6.03 -2.26
CA SER A 48 -0.78 -5.84 -2.98
C SER A 48 -1.55 -4.61 -2.48
N GLY A 49 -1.43 -4.30 -1.18
CA GLY A 49 -2.07 -3.16 -0.56
C GLY A 49 -1.28 -1.85 -0.68
N ASN A 50 -0.07 -1.87 -1.26
CA ASN A 50 0.88 -0.74 -1.21
C ASN A 50 0.98 -0.16 0.21
N CYS A 51 1.14 -1.04 1.20
CA CYS A 51 1.16 -0.65 2.61
C CYS A 51 2.37 0.26 2.85
N PRO A 52 2.21 1.45 3.46
CA PRO A 52 3.31 2.38 3.66
C PRO A 52 4.22 2.03 4.84
N ASN A 53 3.89 0.96 5.59
CA ASN A 53 4.57 0.53 6.81
C ASN A 53 5.72 -0.45 6.52
#